data_AF-A0A3C0C712-F1
#
_entry.id   AF-A0A3C0C712-F1
#
_cell.length_a   1.000
_cell.length_b   1.000
_cell.length_c   1.000
_cell.angle_alpha   90.00
_cell.angle_beta   90.00
_cell.angle_gamma   90.00
#
_symmetry.space_group_name_H-M   'P 1'
#
loop_
_entity.id
_entity.type
_entity.pdbx_description
1 polymer ?
#
loop_
_entity_poly.entity_id
_entity_poly.type
_entity_poly.pdbx_seq_one_letter_code
_entity_poly.pdbx_strand_id
1 'polypeptide(L)'
;PTVMVGHITKQGQIAGPKLLEHMVDVVLLFSGEQNSPNRLLRAEKNRFGSTDELGIFEMSEKGLFPVLDPSRLYWDGTDLGSSGVAIAMVLEGSRSLAAEIQALACNSPFPYPRRTSRGLETNRLQLLLAVLEKRCGIFSRNSDVYLNITGGLTLRDPAADLAVCVSLAS
;
A
#
# COMPACT_ATOMS: atom_id res chain seq x y z
N PRO A 1 29.41 -9.65 -16.33
CA PRO A 1 28.19 -9.91 -15.52
C PRO A 1 27.31 -10.88 -16.30
N THR A 2 26.77 -11.91 -15.65
CA THR A 2 25.91 -12.91 -16.29
C THR A 2 24.50 -12.74 -15.74
N VAL A 3 23.49 -12.66 -16.61
CA VAL A 3 22.08 -12.55 -16.22
C VAL A 3 21.38 -13.83 -16.62
N MET A 4 20.67 -14.45 -15.67
CA MET A 4 19.84 -15.64 -15.90
C MET A 4 18.37 -15.24 -15.77
N VAL A 5 17.52 -15.72 -16.66
CA VAL A 5 16.09 -15.44 -16.66
C VAL A 5 15.33 -16.72 -16.33
N GLY A 6 14.57 -16.71 -15.23
CA GLY A 6 13.72 -17.81 -14.81
C GLY A 6 12.26 -17.40 -14.79
N HIS A 7 11.41 -18.10 -15.55
CA HIS A 7 9.96 -17.87 -15.54
C HIS A 7 9.30 -18.65 -14.40
N ILE A 8 8.38 -18.01 -13.68
CA ILE A 8 7.59 -18.66 -12.64
C ILE A 8 6.36 -19.31 -13.31
N THR A 9 6.23 -20.63 -13.21
CA THR A 9 5.09 -21.38 -13.75
C THR A 9 4.15 -21.83 -12.63
N LYS A 10 2.86 -22.03 -12.95
CA LYS A 10 1.81 -22.39 -11.97
C LYS A 10 2.04 -23.72 -11.25
N GLN A 11 2.89 -24.59 -11.79
CA GLN A 11 3.31 -25.83 -11.14
C GLN A 11 4.72 -25.64 -10.59
N GLY A 12 4.82 -25.04 -9.40
CA GLY A 12 6.08 -24.68 -8.75
C GLY A 12 6.95 -25.85 -8.29
N GLN A 13 7.04 -26.96 -9.02
CA GLN A 13 7.71 -28.18 -8.55
C GLN A 13 8.99 -28.59 -9.25
N ILE A 14 9.32 -28.22 -10.49
CA ILE A 14 10.44 -28.93 -11.14
C ILE A 14 11.27 -27.95 -11.97
N ALA A 15 12.44 -27.57 -11.44
CA ALA A 15 13.45 -26.70 -12.07
C ALA A 15 13.12 -25.19 -12.19
N GLY A 16 12.46 -24.60 -11.19
CA GLY A 16 12.16 -23.17 -11.15
C GLY A 16 13.32 -22.29 -10.63
N PRO A 17 13.24 -20.94 -10.81
CA PRO A 17 14.23 -19.97 -10.34
C PRO A 17 14.63 -20.11 -8.86
N LYS A 18 13.73 -20.63 -8.01
CA LYS A 18 13.97 -20.89 -6.58
C LYS A 18 15.12 -21.86 -6.29
N LEU A 19 15.40 -22.83 -7.16
CA LEU A 19 16.57 -23.71 -6.96
C LEU A 19 17.89 -22.97 -7.18
N LEU A 20 17.88 -21.97 -8.08
CA LEU A 20 19.05 -21.18 -8.42
C LEU A 20 19.29 -20.04 -7.41
N GLU A 21 18.28 -19.61 -6.65
CA GLU A 21 18.39 -18.50 -5.67
C GLU A 21 19.56 -18.66 -4.70
N HIS A 22 19.80 -19.89 -4.24
CA HIS A 22 20.90 -20.15 -3.30
C HIS A 22 22.28 -20.15 -4.00
N MET A 23 22.32 -20.43 -5.30
CA MET A 23 23.55 -20.55 -6.10
C MET A 23 24.01 -19.24 -6.75
N VAL A 24 23.16 -18.22 -6.80
CA VAL A 24 23.47 -16.92 -7.42
C VAL A 24 23.79 -15.84 -6.39
N ASP A 25 24.50 -14.79 -6.82
CA ASP A 25 24.86 -13.66 -5.96
C ASP A 25 23.73 -12.63 -5.79
N VAL A 26 22.88 -12.48 -6.81
CA VAL A 26 21.74 -11.54 -6.80
C VAL A 26 20.50 -12.24 -7.37
N VAL A 27 19.37 -12.08 -6.70
CA VAL A 27 18.05 -12.56 -7.11
C VAL A 27 17.14 -11.36 -7.22
N LEU A 28 16.62 -11.13 -8.43
CA LEU A 28 15.64 -10.08 -8.71
C LEU A 28 14.31 -10.71 -9.13
N LEU A 29 13.23 -10.27 -8.50
CA LEU A 29 11.87 -10.66 -8.81
C LEU A 29 11.18 -9.54 -9.57
N PHE A 30 10.68 -9.84 -10.77
CA PHE A 30 9.88 -8.91 -11.56
C PHE A 30 8.41 -9.31 -11.51
N SER A 31 7.57 -8.49 -10.89
CA SER A 31 6.15 -8.75 -10.66
C SER A 31 5.28 -7.60 -11.17
N GLY A 32 4.00 -7.86 -11.40
CA GLY A 32 3.03 -6.85 -11.79
C GLY A 32 1.62 -7.33 -11.48
N GLU A 33 0.74 -6.41 -11.13
CA GLU A 33 -0.70 -6.69 -11.01
C GLU A 33 -1.38 -6.66 -12.37
N GLN A 34 -2.51 -7.38 -12.50
CA GLN A 34 -3.28 -7.44 -13.76
C GLN A 34 -3.88 -6.09 -14.16
N ASN A 35 -4.29 -5.27 -13.17
CA ASN A 35 -4.99 -4.01 -13.40
C ASN A 35 -4.06 -2.79 -13.37
N SER A 36 -2.75 -2.99 -13.29
CA SER A 36 -1.78 -1.89 -13.29
C SER A 36 -0.79 -2.03 -14.46
N PRO A 37 -0.52 -0.96 -15.22
CA PRO A 37 0.56 -0.96 -16.22
C PRO A 37 1.94 -1.02 -15.58
N ASN A 38 2.01 -0.85 -14.26
CA ASN A 38 3.26 -0.86 -13.51
C ASN A 38 3.79 -2.27 -13.30
N ARG A 39 5.11 -2.34 -13.24
CA ARG A 39 5.91 -3.52 -12.98
C ARG A 39 6.92 -3.19 -11.90
N LEU A 40 7.01 -4.07 -10.92
CA LEU A 40 7.84 -3.94 -9.74
C LEU A 40 9.02 -4.90 -9.89
N LEU A 41 10.23 -4.40 -9.68
CA LEU A 41 11.47 -5.18 -9.65
C LEU A 41 12.04 -5.13 -8.23
N ARG A 42 11.98 -6.23 -7.49
CA ARG A 42 12.45 -6.32 -6.10
C ARG A 42 13.68 -7.22 -6.00
N ALA A 43 14.64 -6.86 -5.16
CA ALA A 43 15.76 -7.74 -4.84
C ALA A 43 15.41 -8.67 -3.67
N GLU A 44 15.30 -9.98 -3.92
CA GLU A 44 15.12 -10.98 -2.84
C GLU A 44 16.46 -11.36 -2.19
N LYS A 45 17.55 -11.26 -2.97
CA LYS A 45 18.92 -11.49 -2.51
C LYS A 45 19.85 -10.54 -3.25
N ASN A 46 20.73 -9.86 -2.53
CA ASN A 46 21.71 -8.98 -3.15
C ASN A 46 23.01 -9.05 -2.33
N ARG A 47 24.05 -9.71 -2.87
CA ARG A 47 25.37 -9.76 -2.20
C ARG A 47 26.18 -8.47 -2.35
N PHE A 48 25.74 -7.54 -3.20
CA PHE A 48 26.47 -6.31 -3.52
C PHE A 48 25.74 -5.03 -3.06
N GLY A 49 24.64 -5.17 -2.32
CA GLY A 49 23.81 -4.04 -1.92
C GLY A 49 22.62 -4.49 -1.10
N SER A 50 21.61 -3.63 -0.98
CA SER A 50 20.43 -3.94 -0.18
C SER A 50 19.44 -4.83 -0.95
N THR A 51 18.72 -5.69 -0.24
CA THR A 51 17.52 -6.40 -0.74
C THR A 51 16.28 -5.49 -0.76
N ASP A 52 16.39 -4.41 -0.02
CA ASP A 52 15.34 -3.42 0.23
C ASP A 52 15.18 -2.42 -0.93
N GLU A 53 15.63 -2.78 -2.13
CA GLU A 53 15.51 -1.94 -3.33
C GLU A 53 14.35 -2.41 -4.21
N LEU A 54 13.58 -1.45 -4.75
CA LEU A 54 12.40 -1.68 -5.58
C LEU A 54 12.48 -0.79 -6.84
N GLY A 55 12.83 -1.36 -7.98
CA GLY A 55 12.62 -0.67 -9.26
C GLY A 55 11.12 -0.63 -9.58
N ILE A 56 10.60 0.53 -9.97
CA ILE A 56 9.24 0.62 -10.51
C ILE A 56 9.36 1.03 -11.96
N PHE A 57 8.67 0.29 -12.84
CA PHE A 57 8.71 0.50 -14.27
C PHE A 57 7.29 0.50 -14.82
N GLU A 58 7.04 1.34 -15.80
CA GLU A 58 5.78 1.36 -16.55
C GLU A 58 6.00 0.70 -17.90
N MET A 59 5.13 -0.25 -18.27
CA MET A 59 5.18 -0.88 -19.58
C MET A 59 4.40 -0.03 -20.58
N SER A 60 5.12 0.65 -21.47
CA SER A 60 4.54 1.41 -22.59
C SER A 60 4.67 0.64 -23.91
N GLU A 61 4.11 1.19 -24.99
CA GLU A 61 4.26 0.64 -26.35
C GLU A 61 5.72 0.52 -26.80
N LYS A 62 6.61 1.38 -26.27
CA LYS A 62 8.04 1.41 -26.60
C LYS A 62 8.89 0.55 -25.67
N GLY A 63 8.29 -0.10 -24.67
CA GLY A 63 8.97 -0.94 -23.67
C GLY A 63 8.85 -0.41 -22.24
N LEU A 64 9.76 -0.86 -21.36
CA LEU A 64 9.80 -0.53 -19.94
C LEU A 64 10.47 0.83 -19.70
N PHE A 65 9.76 1.75 -19.05
CA PHE A 65 10.28 3.04 -18.62
C PHE A 65 10.37 3.11 -17.10
N PRO A 66 11.48 3.59 -16.52
CA PRO A 66 11.59 3.74 -15.07
C PRO A 66 10.65 4.84 -14.57
N VAL A 67 9.86 4.52 -13.55
CA VAL A 67 9.04 5.49 -12.83
C VAL A 67 9.90 6.13 -11.75
N LEU A 68 10.34 7.37 -12.00
CA LEU A 68 11.23 8.11 -11.09
C LEU A 68 10.50 8.60 -9.84
N ASP A 69 9.20 8.86 -9.94
CA ASP A 69 8.37 9.31 -8.83
C ASP A 69 7.20 8.35 -8.61
N PRO A 70 7.39 7.31 -7.77
CA PRO A 70 6.34 6.37 -7.39
C PRO A 70 5.14 7.03 -6.72
N SER A 71 5.34 8.19 -6.09
CA SER A 71 4.30 8.81 -5.27
C SER A 71 3.08 9.18 -6.12
N ARG A 72 3.30 9.56 -7.38
CA ARG A 72 2.24 9.83 -8.36
C ARG A 72 1.39 8.61 -8.71
N LEU A 73 1.90 7.38 -8.53
CA LEU A 73 1.09 6.18 -8.76
C LEU A 73 -0.02 5.99 -7.71
N TYR A 74 0.16 6.62 -6.55
CA TYR A 74 -0.74 6.49 -5.41
C TYR A 74 -1.45 7.80 -5.06
N TRP A 75 -1.03 8.91 -5.67
CA TRP A 75 -1.52 10.26 -5.40
C TRP A 75 -1.40 11.16 -6.64
N ASP A 76 -2.52 11.52 -7.26
CA ASP A 76 -2.55 12.40 -8.44
C ASP A 76 -2.52 13.91 -8.10
N GLY A 77 -2.49 14.29 -6.81
CA GLY A 77 -2.34 15.69 -6.38
C GLY A 77 -3.56 16.58 -6.60
N THR A 78 -4.67 16.03 -7.10
CA THR A 78 -5.88 16.78 -7.45
C THR A 78 -6.77 17.15 -6.27
N ASP A 79 -6.68 16.44 -5.14
CA ASP A 79 -7.66 16.53 -4.04
C ASP A 79 -7.08 17.04 -2.71
N LEU A 80 -6.18 18.03 -2.74
CA LEU A 80 -5.63 18.67 -1.53
C LEU A 80 -6.64 19.45 -0.67
N GLY A 81 -7.92 19.49 -1.07
CA GLY A 81 -8.96 20.30 -0.42
C GLY A 81 -10.24 19.53 -0.05
N SER A 82 -10.29 18.22 -0.25
CA SER A 82 -11.47 17.42 0.13
C SER A 82 -11.39 16.99 1.60
N SER A 83 -12.52 17.11 2.30
CA SER A 83 -12.67 16.61 3.66
C SER A 83 -12.48 15.11 3.68
N GLY A 84 -11.88 14.60 4.75
CA GLY A 84 -11.72 13.16 4.93
C GLY A 84 -10.51 12.57 4.22
N VAL A 85 -9.67 13.37 3.56
CA VAL A 85 -8.47 12.87 2.87
C VAL A 85 -7.21 13.22 3.67
N ALA A 86 -6.36 12.21 3.92
CA ALA A 86 -5.05 12.40 4.52
C ALA A 86 -4.00 11.52 3.82
N ILE A 87 -2.75 11.98 3.81
CA ILE A 87 -1.64 11.25 3.22
C ILE A 87 -0.78 10.67 4.35
N ALA A 88 -0.50 9.38 4.28
CA ALA A 88 0.45 8.69 5.17
C ALA A 88 1.70 8.32 4.39
N MET A 89 2.88 8.53 4.98
CA MET A 89 4.08 7.85 4.52
C MET A 89 4.15 6.49 5.20
N VAL A 90 4.07 5.42 4.42
CA VAL A 90 4.08 4.04 4.91
C VAL A 90 5.27 3.28 4.35
N LEU A 91 5.86 2.43 5.17
CA LEU A 91 6.95 1.56 4.75
C LEU A 91 6.39 0.24 4.24
N GLU A 92 6.59 -0.01 2.94
CA GLU A 92 6.36 -1.33 2.34
C GLU A 92 7.71 -2.04 2.20
N GLY A 93 8.13 -2.71 3.27
CA GLY A 93 9.51 -3.14 3.47
C GLY A 93 10.38 -1.94 3.86
N SER A 94 11.24 -1.50 2.95
CA SER A 94 12.19 -0.38 3.12
C SER A 94 11.84 0.86 2.31
N ARG A 95 10.85 0.74 1.42
CA ARG A 95 10.42 1.80 0.53
C ARG A 95 9.34 2.60 1.22
N SER A 96 9.56 3.90 1.34
CA SER A 96 8.51 4.83 1.75
C SER A 96 7.59 5.10 0.57
N LEU A 97 6.31 4.78 0.75
CA LEU A 97 5.24 5.05 -0.20
C LEU A 97 4.28 6.06 0.41
N ALA A 98 3.78 6.98 -0.41
CA ALA A 98 2.68 7.85 -0.02
C ALA A 98 1.37 7.07 -0.23
N ALA A 99 0.67 6.77 0.86
CA ALA A 99 -0.65 6.16 0.83
C ALA A 99 -1.72 7.21 1.14
N GLU A 100 -2.67 7.36 0.23
CA GLU A 100 -3.84 8.18 0.46
C GLU A 100 -4.88 7.40 1.27
N ILE A 101 -5.33 8.01 2.36
CA ILE A 101 -6.37 7.51 3.24
C ILE A 101 -7.57 8.42 3.09
N GLN A 102 -8.70 7.80 2.76
CA GLN A 102 -9.97 8.46 2.58
C GLN A 102 -10.95 7.96 3.64
N ALA A 103 -11.57 8.89 4.35
CA ALA A 103 -12.62 8.62 5.31
C ALA A 103 -13.88 9.39 4.92
N LEU A 104 -15.02 8.76 5.17
CA LEU A 104 -16.32 9.37 5.04
C LEU A 104 -17.12 9.04 6.30
N ALA A 105 -17.48 10.07 7.05
CA ALA A 105 -18.39 9.98 8.16
C ALA A 105 -19.73 10.61 7.78
N CYS A 106 -20.83 9.89 8.00
CA CYS A 106 -22.18 10.41 7.79
C CYS A 106 -23.11 9.98 8.91
N ASN A 107 -24.19 10.72 9.13
CA ASN A 107 -25.14 10.38 10.19
C ASN A 107 -25.82 9.04 9.89
N SER A 108 -25.81 8.13 10.86
CA SER A 108 -26.39 6.79 10.68
C SER A 108 -27.91 6.87 10.75
N PRO A 109 -28.65 6.37 9.74
CA PRO A 109 -30.10 6.24 9.82
C PRO A 109 -30.53 5.04 10.70
N PHE A 110 -29.60 4.18 11.11
CA PHE A 110 -29.87 2.95 11.85
C PHE A 110 -29.41 3.07 13.32
N PRO A 111 -29.98 2.25 14.24
CA PRO A 111 -29.55 2.22 15.64
C PRO A 111 -28.09 1.78 15.83
N TYR A 112 -27.54 1.04 14.86
CA TYR A 112 -26.17 0.56 14.88
C TYR A 112 -25.39 1.19 13.73
N PRO A 113 -24.40 2.06 14.01
CA PRO A 113 -23.61 2.68 12.98
C PRO A 113 -22.75 1.65 12.24
N ARG A 114 -22.67 1.78 10.92
CA ARG A 114 -21.79 0.98 10.08
C ARG A 114 -20.36 1.46 10.22
N ARG A 115 -19.42 0.54 10.37
CA ARG A 115 -17.98 0.81 10.40
C ARG A 115 -17.31 -0.13 9.42
N THR A 116 -16.86 0.40 8.30
CA THR A 116 -16.31 -0.39 7.21
C THR A 116 -14.95 0.17 6.82
N SER A 117 -13.96 -0.70 6.73
CA SER A 117 -12.62 -0.35 6.28
C SER A 117 -12.19 -1.23 5.11
N ARG A 118 -11.53 -0.63 4.13
CA ARG A 118 -10.83 -1.32 3.04
C ARG A 118 -9.35 -0.96 3.10
N GLY A 119 -8.49 -1.97 3.24
CA GLY A 119 -7.04 -1.80 3.41
C GLY A 119 -6.58 -1.63 4.86
N LEU A 120 -7.48 -1.44 5.83
CA LEU A 120 -7.19 -1.40 7.27
C LEU A 120 -8.04 -2.45 7.99
N GLU A 121 -7.49 -3.07 9.03
CA GLU A 121 -8.26 -3.98 9.89
C GLU A 121 -9.37 -3.24 10.65
N THR A 122 -10.58 -3.81 10.63
CA THR A 122 -11.77 -3.19 11.27
C THR A 122 -11.59 -2.98 12.77
N ASN A 123 -10.90 -3.88 13.47
CA ASN A 123 -10.62 -3.73 14.90
C ASN A 123 -9.72 -2.51 15.17
N ARG A 124 -8.74 -2.26 14.30
CA ARG A 124 -7.85 -1.11 14.39
C ARG A 124 -8.62 0.19 14.15
N LEU A 125 -9.51 0.22 13.16
CA LEU A 125 -10.44 1.35 12.95
C LEU A 125 -11.26 1.65 14.21
N GLN A 126 -11.85 0.64 14.84
CA GLN A 126 -12.68 0.82 16.03
C GLN A 126 -11.87 1.36 17.23
N LEU A 127 -10.63 0.90 17.40
CA LEU A 127 -9.73 1.42 18.44
C LEU A 127 -9.39 2.90 18.21
N LEU A 128 -9.06 3.29 16.98
CA LEU A 128 -8.73 4.68 16.65
C LEU A 128 -9.94 5.60 16.86
N LEU A 129 -11.14 5.17 16.47
CA LEU A 129 -12.39 5.91 16.76
C LEU A 129 -12.61 6.08 18.27
N ALA A 130 -12.36 5.05 19.07
CA ALA A 130 -12.49 5.15 20.53
C ALA A 130 -11.47 6.12 21.15
N VAL A 131 -10.24 6.17 20.60
CA VAL A 131 -9.22 7.14 21.03
C VAL A 131 -9.64 8.56 20.67
N LEU A 132 -10.11 8.80 19.44
CA LEU A 132 -10.62 10.11 19.01
C LEU A 132 -11.79 10.59 19.87
N GLU A 133 -12.74 9.70 20.18
CA GLU A 133 -13.87 10.02 21.07
C GLU A 133 -13.39 10.37 22.48
N LYS A 134 -12.52 9.53 23.07
CA LYS A 134 -12.13 9.69 24.48
C LYS A 134 -11.10 10.78 24.74
N ARG A 135 -10.21 11.04 23.78
CA ARG A 135 -9.07 11.96 23.93
C ARG A 135 -9.24 13.27 23.18
N CYS A 136 -9.93 13.25 22.03
CA CYS A 136 -10.11 14.43 21.19
C CYS A 136 -11.54 14.99 21.24
N GLY A 137 -12.49 14.27 21.87
CA GLY A 137 -13.88 14.72 21.99
C GLY A 137 -14.68 14.63 20.69
N ILE A 138 -14.22 13.84 19.72
CA ILE A 138 -14.89 13.65 18.42
C ILE A 138 -15.86 12.47 18.55
N PHE A 139 -17.15 12.77 18.64
CA PHE A 139 -18.18 11.75 18.86
C PHE A 139 -18.63 11.11 17.54
N SER A 140 -18.28 9.83 17.33
CA SER A 140 -18.70 9.07 16.14
C SER A 140 -19.69 7.94 16.47
N ARG A 141 -20.36 8.00 17.63
CA ARG A 141 -21.28 6.94 18.10
C ARG A 141 -22.51 6.79 17.22
N ASN A 142 -22.97 7.88 16.60
CA ASN A 142 -24.16 7.90 15.75
C ASN A 142 -23.81 8.06 14.26
N SER A 143 -22.53 7.91 13.91
CA SER A 143 -22.06 8.13 12.54
C SER A 143 -21.64 6.81 11.92
N ASP A 144 -22.14 6.56 10.70
CA ASP A 144 -21.54 5.56 9.83
C ASP A 144 -20.17 6.07 9.39
N VAL A 145 -19.16 5.19 9.46
CA VAL A 145 -17.77 5.50 9.11
C VAL A 145 -17.31 4.51 8.05
N TYR A 146 -16.89 5.06 6.92
CA TYR A 146 -16.27 4.32 5.83
C TYR A 146 -14.83 4.79 5.67
N LEU A 147 -13.89 3.85 5.65
CA LEU A 147 -12.47 4.14 5.43
C LEU A 147 -11.97 3.32 4.25
N ASN A 148 -11.24 3.98 3.36
CA ASN A 148 -10.63 3.38 2.19
C ASN A 148 -9.19 3.84 2.06
N ILE A 149 -8.29 2.90 1.80
CA ILE A 149 -6.92 3.19 1.41
C ILE A 149 -6.83 3.05 -0.11
N THR A 150 -6.42 4.13 -0.77
CA THR A 150 -6.31 4.18 -2.23
C THR A 150 -5.15 3.30 -2.70
N GLY A 151 -5.21 2.86 -3.96
CA GLY A 151 -4.13 2.07 -4.57
C GLY A 151 -4.05 0.61 -4.13
N GLY A 152 -5.09 0.09 -3.44
CA GLY A 152 -5.16 -1.33 -3.06
C GLY A 152 -4.19 -1.74 -1.95
N LEU A 153 -3.51 -0.77 -1.33
CA LEU A 153 -2.55 -1.00 -0.26
C LEU A 153 -3.24 -1.50 1.02
N THR A 154 -2.54 -2.35 1.77
CA THR A 154 -2.97 -2.76 3.11
C THR A 154 -2.06 -2.12 4.16
N LEU A 155 -2.63 -1.26 5.01
CA LEU A 155 -1.90 -0.60 6.08
C LEU A 155 -1.68 -1.55 7.26
N ARG A 156 -0.44 -2.02 7.38
CA ARG A 156 0.03 -2.82 8.53
C ARG A 156 0.87 -2.00 9.49
N ASP A 157 1.58 -1.00 8.99
CA ASP A 157 2.47 -0.14 9.76
C ASP A 157 1.69 0.75 10.76
N PRO A 158 2.01 0.70 12.08
CA PRO A 158 1.51 1.63 13.10
C PRO A 158 1.71 3.11 12.75
N ALA A 159 2.75 3.47 11.99
CA ALA A 159 3.05 4.86 11.65
C ALA A 159 1.90 5.58 10.91
N ALA A 160 1.03 4.82 10.22
CA ALA A 160 -0.10 5.37 9.51
C ALA A 160 -1.30 5.77 10.40
N ASP A 161 -1.30 5.39 11.69
CA ASP A 161 -2.45 5.65 12.58
C ASP A 161 -2.79 7.13 12.71
N LEU A 162 -1.77 8.00 12.73
CA LEU A 162 -1.99 9.44 12.81
C LEU A 162 -2.73 9.96 11.58
N ALA A 163 -2.33 9.52 10.38
CA ALA A 163 -2.97 9.93 9.14
C ALA A 163 -4.40 9.39 9.06
N VAL A 164 -4.66 8.17 9.52
CA VAL A 164 -6.02 7.62 9.67
C VAL A 164 -6.86 8.50 10.59
N CYS A 165 -6.34 8.86 11.76
CA CYS A 165 -7.05 9.71 12.72
C CYS A 165 -7.36 11.11 12.15
N VAL A 166 -6.41 11.72 11.44
CA VAL A 166 -6.61 13.02 10.79
C VAL A 166 -7.67 12.93 9.70
N SER A 167 -7.61 11.88 8.86
CA SER A 167 -8.63 11.62 7.83
C SER A 167 -10.02 11.45 8.46
N LEU A 168 -10.14 10.70 9.56
CA LEU A 168 -11.43 10.53 10.27
C LEU A 168 -11.97 11.80 10.92
N ALA A 169 -11.09 12.72 11.32
CA ALA A 169 -11.43 13.96 12.01
C ALA A 169 -11.73 15.13 11.06
N SER A 170 -11.27 15.04 9.81
CA SER A 170 -11.42 16.07 8.78
C SER A 170 -12.85 16.16 8.27
#